data_AF-A0A1M6HYB7-F1
#
_entry.id   AF-A0A1M6HYB7-F1
#
_cell.length_a   1.000
_cell.length_b   1.000
_cell.length_c   1.000
_cell.angle_alpha   90.00
_cell.angle_beta   90.00
_cell.angle_gamma   90.00
#
_symmetry.space_group_name_H-M   'P 1'
#
loop_
_entity.id
_entity.type
_entity.pdbx_description
1 polymer ?
#
loop_
_entity_poly.entity_id
_entity_poly.type
_entity_poly.pdbx_seq_one_letter_code
_entity_poly.pdbx_strand_id
1 'polypeptide(L)'
;MKIISILTLLIIFSSFSFQDYLKSEKYISADKLQYITIKNDSVFEYFSYKYYSPYTKKKEWEKDSIKRMCGTYGYWGNGQGTGKYIINNDSLELYFDFKYSQISIDRMQNKKKKVMYFFLPDLEKLE
;
A
#
# COMPACT_ATOMS: atom_id res chain seq x y z
N MET A 1 -12.42 47.42 10.37
CA MET A 1 -11.40 46.36 10.12
C MET A 1 -11.71 45.08 10.91
N LYS A 2 -12.91 44.50 10.79
CA LYS A 2 -13.25 43.22 11.46
C LYS A 2 -13.39 42.04 10.49
N ILE A 3 -13.66 42.32 9.23
CA ILE A 3 -13.89 41.30 8.18
C ILE A 3 -12.58 40.60 7.78
N ILE A 4 -11.47 41.34 7.74
CA ILE A 4 -10.14 40.80 7.39
C ILE A 4 -9.67 39.75 8.40
N SER A 5 -10.05 39.90 9.68
CA SER A 5 -9.64 38.97 10.75
C SER A 5 -10.40 37.64 10.73
N ILE A 6 -11.56 37.58 10.06
CA ILE A 6 -12.37 36.36 9.93
C ILE A 6 -11.90 35.55 8.72
N LEU A 7 -11.50 36.23 7.64
CA LEU A 7 -11.00 35.57 6.43
C LEU A 7 -9.65 34.88 6.65
N THR A 8 -8.76 35.46 7.46
CA THR A 8 -7.47 34.83 7.81
C THR A 8 -7.65 33.62 8.73
N LEU A 9 -8.65 33.62 9.62
CA LEU A 9 -8.93 32.49 10.49
C LEU A 9 -9.45 31.27 9.71
N LEU A 10 -10.26 31.49 8.67
CA LEU A 10 -10.82 30.42 7.82
C LEU A 10 -9.76 29.69 6.98
N ILE A 11 -8.72 30.39 6.53
CA ILE A 11 -7.64 29.78 5.72
C ILE A 11 -6.76 28.87 6.59
N ILE A 12 -6.55 29.20 7.86
CA ILE A 12 -5.73 28.40 8.79
C ILE A 12 -6.44 27.07 9.14
N PHE A 13 -7.78 27.05 9.20
CA PHE A 13 -8.53 25.82 9.46
C PHE A 13 -8.60 24.87 8.25
N SER A 14 -8.43 25.37 7.01
CA SER A 14 -8.37 24.50 5.82
C SER A 14 -7.06 23.73 5.65
N SER A 15 -6.05 23.99 6.49
CA SER A 15 -4.77 23.25 6.49
C SER A 15 -4.71 22.12 7.52
N PHE A 16 -5.76 21.92 8.31
CA PHE A 16 -6.04 20.72 9.09
C PHE A 16 -7.03 19.89 8.26
N SER A 17 -6.83 18.64 7.83
CA SER A 17 -6.03 17.56 8.37
C SER A 17 -5.89 16.48 7.28
N PHE A 18 -4.71 16.30 6.69
CA PHE A 18 -4.38 15.04 6.00
C PHE A 18 -3.09 14.42 6.55
N GLN A 19 -2.67 14.91 7.70
CA GLN A 19 -1.46 14.50 8.41
C GLN A 19 -1.79 13.55 9.56
N ASP A 20 -2.82 12.72 9.36
CA ASP A 20 -2.87 11.42 10.05
C ASP A 20 -1.78 10.57 9.38
N TYR A 21 -0.57 10.73 9.90
CA TYR A 21 0.61 9.98 9.48
C TYR A 21 0.24 8.50 9.36
N LEU A 22 0.56 7.94 8.20
CA LEU A 22 0.38 6.53 7.90
C LEU A 22 0.92 5.69 9.07
N LYS A 23 0.01 5.04 9.79
CA LYS A 23 0.34 4.34 11.03
C LYS A 23 1.19 3.12 10.71
N SER A 24 1.95 2.67 11.71
CA SER A 24 2.74 1.44 11.67
C SER A 24 1.82 0.21 11.60
N GLU A 25 1.27 -0.04 10.42
CA GLU A 25 0.20 -0.99 10.15
C GLU A 25 0.37 -1.58 8.76
N LYS A 26 -0.51 -2.53 8.41
CA LYS A 26 -0.50 -3.18 7.11
C LYS A 26 -1.55 -2.56 6.20
N TYR A 27 -1.14 -2.28 4.97
CA TYR A 27 -1.97 -1.71 3.93
C TYR A 27 -2.01 -2.66 2.75
N ILE A 28 -3.11 -2.60 2.00
CA ILE A 28 -3.33 -3.38 0.80
C ILE A 28 -3.79 -2.45 -0.32
N SER A 29 -3.21 -2.65 -1.50
CA SER A 29 -3.67 -1.99 -2.73
C SER A 29 -5.10 -2.37 -3.10
N ALA A 30 -5.79 -1.51 -3.85
CA ALA A 30 -7.16 -1.71 -4.32
C ALA A 30 -7.37 -3.03 -5.12
N ASP A 31 -6.36 -3.48 -5.88
CA ASP A 31 -6.41 -4.77 -6.59
C ASP A 31 -6.23 -5.99 -5.67
N LYS A 32 -5.91 -5.74 -4.40
CA LYS A 32 -5.67 -6.70 -3.32
C LYS A 32 -4.49 -7.62 -3.57
N LEU A 33 -3.56 -7.25 -4.45
CA LEU A 33 -2.40 -8.08 -4.80
C LEU A 33 -1.10 -7.58 -4.17
N GLN A 34 -1.05 -6.34 -3.69
CA GLN A 34 0.17 -5.75 -3.12
C GLN A 34 -0.09 -5.32 -1.68
N TYR A 35 0.83 -5.68 -0.80
CA TYR A 35 0.76 -5.50 0.64
C TYR A 35 1.97 -4.71 1.08
N ILE A 36 1.74 -3.70 1.89
CA ILE A 36 2.76 -2.81 2.41
C ILE A 36 2.57 -2.78 3.92
N THR A 37 3.52 -3.34 4.66
CA THR A 37 3.59 -3.19 6.11
C THR A 37 4.48 -2.01 6.41
N ILE A 38 3.93 -1.00 7.05
CA ILE A 38 4.66 0.19 7.46
C ILE A 38 5.09 -0.03 8.89
N LYS A 39 6.37 0.21 9.13
CA LYS A 39 7.00 0.07 10.45
C LYS A 39 7.42 1.45 10.94
N ASN A 40 7.77 1.49 12.22
CA ASN A 40 8.45 2.64 12.81
C ASN A 40 9.77 2.94 12.06
N ASP A 41 10.30 4.15 12.25
CA ASP A 41 11.58 4.61 11.70
C ASP A 41 11.65 4.68 10.16
N SER A 42 10.51 4.97 9.54
CA SER A 42 10.36 5.11 8.08
C SER A 42 10.76 3.84 7.30
N VAL A 43 10.56 2.66 7.90
CA VAL A 43 10.86 1.36 7.27
C VAL A 43 9.56 0.72 6.76
N PHE A 44 9.66 -0.04 5.66
CA PHE A 44 8.55 -0.86 5.19
C PHE A 44 8.96 -2.31 4.91
N GLU A 45 7.96 -3.19 4.90
CA GLU A 45 7.99 -4.49 4.24
C GLU A 45 6.94 -4.52 3.13
N TYR A 46 7.27 -5.17 2.03
CA TYR A 46 6.42 -5.27 0.86
C TYR A 46 6.30 -6.73 0.45
N PHE A 47 5.09 -7.12 0.09
CA PHE A 47 4.81 -8.43 -0.50
C PHE A 47 3.77 -8.28 -1.61
N SER A 48 3.89 -9.07 -2.67
CA SER A 48 2.91 -9.09 -3.75
C SER A 48 2.58 -10.48 -4.27
N TYR A 49 1.38 -10.64 -4.80
CA TYR A 49 0.91 -11.86 -5.49
C TYR A 49 0.78 -11.63 -6.99
N LYS A 50 0.93 -12.70 -7.77
CA LYS A 50 0.93 -12.62 -9.24
C LYS A 50 -0.46 -12.41 -9.82
N TYR A 51 -1.43 -13.19 -9.35
CA TYR A 51 -2.79 -13.22 -9.89
C TYR A 51 -3.88 -13.14 -8.82
N TYR A 52 -3.68 -13.86 -7.71
CA TYR A 52 -4.67 -13.98 -6.65
C TYR A 52 -4.00 -13.93 -5.29
N SER A 53 -4.71 -13.32 -4.34
CA SER A 53 -4.33 -13.23 -2.93
C SER A 53 -5.46 -13.74 -2.03
N PRO A 54 -5.21 -13.92 -0.72
CA PRO A 54 -6.25 -14.25 0.25
C PRO A 54 -7.42 -13.25 0.31
N TYR A 55 -7.23 -12.03 -0.20
CA TYR A 55 -8.19 -10.93 -0.10
C TYR A 55 -8.89 -10.64 -1.44
N THR A 56 -8.39 -11.17 -2.56
CA THR A 56 -9.04 -11.02 -3.88
C THR A 56 -10.35 -11.80 -4.03
N LYS A 57 -10.58 -12.85 -3.22
CA LYS A 57 -11.70 -13.75 -3.46
C LYS A 57 -12.41 -14.15 -2.17
N LYS A 58 -13.70 -13.82 -2.11
CA LYS A 58 -14.69 -14.55 -1.28
C LYS A 58 -15.87 -15.03 -2.14
N LYS A 59 -16.15 -14.38 -3.29
CA LYS A 59 -17.37 -14.61 -4.10
C LYS A 59 -17.23 -15.59 -5.28
N GLU A 60 -16.06 -15.74 -5.89
CA GLU A 60 -15.87 -16.76 -6.94
C GLU A 60 -15.69 -18.18 -6.38
N TRP A 61 -15.38 -18.29 -5.08
CA TRP A 61 -14.97 -19.53 -4.44
C TRP A 61 -16.13 -20.42 -3.95
N GLU A 62 -17.30 -19.85 -3.65
CA GLU A 62 -18.49 -20.66 -3.28
C GLU A 62 -19.02 -21.52 -4.45
N LYS A 63 -18.81 -21.09 -5.70
CA LYS A 63 -19.25 -21.88 -6.87
C LYS A 63 -18.35 -23.08 -7.16
N ASP A 64 -17.06 -22.99 -6.86
CA ASP A 64 -16.08 -24.04 -7.15
C ASP A 64 -15.78 -24.95 -5.93
N SER A 65 -16.03 -24.49 -4.71
CA SER A 65 -15.72 -25.21 -3.46
C SER A 65 -16.60 -26.43 -3.20
N ILE A 66 -17.77 -26.54 -3.84
CA ILE A 66 -18.62 -27.74 -3.78
C ILE A 66 -17.89 -28.96 -4.42
N LYS A 67 -16.85 -28.74 -5.24
CA LYS A 67 -16.21 -29.81 -6.04
C LYS A 67 -14.80 -30.25 -5.60
N ARG A 68 -14.11 -29.60 -4.66
CA ARG A 68 -12.70 -29.96 -4.36
C ARG A 68 -12.42 -30.19 -2.87
N MET A 69 -12.11 -31.45 -2.59
CA MET A 69 -11.66 -32.04 -1.33
C MET A 69 -10.52 -31.27 -0.64
N CYS A 70 -10.49 -31.40 0.69
CA CYS A 70 -9.48 -30.96 1.66
C CYS A 70 -8.06 -30.79 1.07
N GLY A 71 -7.70 -29.55 0.74
CA GLY A 71 -6.35 -29.16 0.36
C GLY A 71 -6.04 -27.76 0.87
N THR A 72 -4.79 -27.53 1.27
CA THR A 72 -4.30 -26.19 1.63
C THR A 72 -4.13 -25.36 0.36
N TYR A 73 -4.76 -24.19 0.31
CA TYR A 73 -4.67 -23.28 -0.83
C TYR A 73 -3.30 -22.60 -0.88
N GLY A 74 -2.60 -22.75 -2.01
CA GLY A 74 -1.34 -22.05 -2.28
C GLY A 74 -1.56 -20.75 -3.05
N TYR A 75 -0.85 -19.69 -2.68
CA TYR A 75 -0.84 -18.41 -3.38
C TYR A 75 0.55 -18.16 -3.97
N TRP A 76 0.61 -17.69 -5.22
CA TRP A 76 1.86 -17.46 -5.92
C TRP A 76 2.37 -16.04 -5.66
N GLY A 77 3.47 -15.94 -4.92
CA GLY A 77 4.19 -14.70 -4.71
C GLY A 77 4.78 -14.16 -6.00
N ASN A 78 4.74 -12.83 -6.17
CA ASN A 78 5.30 -12.09 -7.29
C ASN A 78 6.51 -11.23 -6.87
N GLY A 79 6.69 -10.99 -5.57
CA GLY A 79 7.86 -10.26 -5.09
C GLY A 79 7.75 -9.87 -3.63
N GLN A 80 8.89 -9.77 -2.97
CA GLN A 80 9.02 -9.35 -1.58
C GLN A 80 10.22 -8.43 -1.41
N GLY A 81 10.10 -7.39 -0.59
CA GLY A 81 11.24 -6.55 -0.25
C GLY A 81 11.01 -5.66 0.95
N THR A 82 12.06 -4.95 1.30
CA THR A 82 12.06 -3.98 2.40
C THR A 82 12.81 -2.73 1.96
N GLY A 83 12.73 -1.68 2.76
CA GLY A 83 13.49 -0.47 2.51
C GLY A 83 12.98 0.72 3.33
N LYS A 84 13.17 1.91 2.79
CA LYS A 84 12.72 3.16 3.38
C LYS A 84 11.55 3.74 2.60
N TYR A 85 10.67 4.47 3.28
CA TYR A 85 9.58 5.16 2.60
C TYR A 85 9.59 6.66 2.87
N ILE A 86 8.97 7.41 1.96
CA ILE A 86 8.68 8.82 2.11
C ILE A 86 7.20 9.02 1.79
N ILE A 87 6.54 9.92 2.53
CA ILE A 87 5.18 10.35 2.25
C ILE A 87 5.26 11.80 1.76
N ASN A 88 4.75 12.02 0.55
CA ASN A 88 4.69 13.33 -0.08
C ASN A 88 3.24 13.60 -0.50
N ASN A 89 2.55 14.48 0.22
CA ASN A 89 1.12 14.75 0.04
C ASN A 89 0.31 13.43 0.10
N ASP A 90 -0.26 13.03 -1.03
CA ASP A 90 -1.10 11.84 -1.18
C ASP A 90 -0.35 10.63 -1.77
N SER A 91 0.99 10.69 -1.83
CA SER A 91 1.83 9.65 -2.42
C SER A 91 2.70 8.99 -1.35
N LEU A 92 2.66 7.65 -1.32
CA LEU A 92 3.63 6.81 -0.63
C LEU A 92 4.70 6.35 -1.62
N GLU A 93 5.94 6.75 -1.37
CA GLU A 93 7.10 6.36 -2.16
C GLU A 93 7.90 5.30 -1.40
N LEU A 94 8.05 4.11 -1.98
CA LEU A 94 8.83 3.01 -1.42
C LEU A 94 10.19 2.92 -2.10
N TYR A 95 11.25 3.18 -1.34
CA TYR A 95 12.64 3.09 -1.76
C TYR A 95 13.22 1.75 -1.29
N PHE A 96 13.35 0.80 -2.20
CA PHE A 96 13.69 -0.55 -1.84
C PHE A 96 15.19 -0.80 -1.69
N ASP A 97 15.55 -1.60 -0.67
CA ASP A 97 16.92 -1.98 -0.34
C ASP A 97 17.25 -3.44 -0.76
N PHE A 98 17.21 -3.73 -2.07
CA PHE A 98 17.62 -5.06 -2.57
C PHE A 98 18.58 -5.00 -3.75
N LYS A 99 19.34 -6.10 -3.92
CA LYS A 99 20.16 -6.40 -5.10
C LYS A 99 19.33 -7.17 -6.14
N TYR A 100 18.48 -6.49 -6.90
CA TYR A 100 17.67 -6.91 -8.07
C TYR A 100 16.89 -8.26 -8.08
N SER A 101 17.14 -9.24 -7.20
CA SER A 101 16.67 -10.64 -7.34
C SER A 101 15.39 -11.02 -6.57
N GLN A 102 14.76 -10.09 -5.83
CA GLN A 102 13.71 -10.44 -4.84
C GLN A 102 12.32 -9.88 -5.14
N ILE A 103 12.17 -8.99 -6.14
CA ILE A 103 10.90 -8.35 -6.47
C ILE A 103 10.63 -8.46 -7.96
N SER A 104 9.37 -8.71 -8.36
CA SER A 104 8.93 -8.46 -9.73
C SER A 104 9.15 -6.99 -10.07
N ILE A 105 10.28 -6.75 -10.74
CA ILE A 105 10.69 -5.45 -11.28
C ILE A 105 9.59 -4.88 -12.21
N ASP A 106 8.73 -5.74 -12.76
CA ASP A 106 7.69 -5.37 -13.71
C ASP A 106 6.64 -4.42 -13.12
N ARG A 107 6.38 -4.47 -11.81
CA ARG A 107 5.44 -3.55 -11.15
C ARG A 107 6.08 -2.23 -10.70
N MET A 108 7.40 -2.12 -10.75
CA MET A 108 8.09 -0.88 -10.36
C MET A 108 8.00 0.17 -11.47
N GLN A 109 7.52 1.35 -11.10
CA GLN A 109 7.50 2.50 -12.00
C GLN A 109 8.93 3.00 -12.29
N ASN A 110 9.83 3.00 -11.30
CA ASN A 110 11.22 3.41 -11.49
C ASN A 110 12.22 2.30 -11.13
N LYS A 111 12.52 1.45 -12.11
CA LYS A 111 13.44 0.32 -11.99
C LYS A 111 14.87 0.73 -11.64
N LYS A 112 15.36 1.85 -12.20
CA LYS A 112 16.73 2.35 -11.99
C LYS A 112 16.94 2.85 -10.57
N LYS A 113 15.95 3.56 -10.03
CA LYS A 113 15.99 4.07 -8.64
C LYS A 113 15.42 3.07 -7.63
N LYS A 114 14.85 1.94 -8.08
CA LYS A 114 14.17 0.94 -7.26
C LYS A 114 13.06 1.56 -6.41
N VAL A 115 12.26 2.43 -7.04
CA VAL A 115 11.16 3.14 -6.39
C VAL A 115 9.82 2.64 -6.91
N MET A 116 8.89 2.46 -5.98
CA MET A 116 7.48 2.20 -6.26
C MET A 116 6.62 3.29 -5.64
N TYR A 117 5.56 3.67 -6.36
CA TYR A 117 4.64 4.72 -5.93
C TYR A 117 3.25 4.13 -5.69
N PHE A 118 2.61 4.60 -4.62
CA PHE A 118 1.21 4.32 -4.30
C PHE A 118 0.49 5.62 -4.01
N PHE A 119 -0.72 5.75 -4.57
CA PHE A 119 -1.63 6.80 -4.16
C PHE A 119 -2.28 6.37 -2.84
N LEU A 120 -2.14 7.18 -1.79
CA LEU A 120 -2.59 6.86 -0.44
C LEU A 120 -4.09 6.54 -0.36
N PRO A 121 -4.98 7.30 -1.04
CA PRO A 121 -6.41 6.95 -1.06
C PRO A 121 -6.76 5.60 -1.68
N ASP A 122 -5.85 5.01 -2.49
CA ASP A 122 -6.05 3.68 -3.09
C ASP A 122 -5.57 2.54 -2.18
N LEU A 123 -5.02 2.87 -0.99
CA LEU A 123 -4.58 1.92 0.01
C LEU A 123 -5.67 1.70 1.06
N GLU A 124 -6.13 0.47 1.18
CA GLU A 124 -6.99 0.03 2.26
C GLU A 124 -6.12 -0.43 3.43
N LYS A 125 -6.44 0.01 4.64
CA LYS A 125 -5.84 -0.54 5.86
C LYS A 125 -6.38 -1.96 6.12
N LEU A 126 -5.49 -2.89 6.44
CA LEU A 126 -5.86 -4.22 6.92
C LEU A 126 -5.86 -4.22 8.45
N GLU A 127 -7.02 -4.52 9.05
CA GLU A 127 -7.17 -4.80 10.49
C GLU A 127 -6.60 -6.16 10.89
#